data_AF-G2DE20-F1
#
_entry.id   AF-G2DE20-F1
#
_cell.length_a   1.000
_cell.length_b   1.000
_cell.length_c   1.000
_cell.angle_alpha   90.00
_cell.angle_beta   90.00
_cell.angle_gamma   90.00
#
_symmetry.space_group_name_H-M   'P 1'
#
loop_
_entity.id
_entity.type
_entity.pdbx_description
1 polymer ?
#
loop_
_entity_poly.entity_id
_entity_poly.type
_entity_poly.pdbx_seq_one_letter_code
_entity_poly.pdbx_strand_id
1 'polypeptide(L)'
;MGGGNVNKHLQYLLLTLLIGLFGAPAAAVTISVEPSYTETRQLGIPISLDITVSGLTAGGPDSLGAFSMDLAFGSSILGYDSVDFGAFLGAPTHCCLRPTSLSMRAA
;
A
#
# COMPACT_ATOMS: atom_id res chain seq x y z
N MET A 1 -47.13 -34.30 -6.17
CA MET A 1 -45.71 -33.92 -6.03
C MET A 1 -45.16 -33.64 -7.43
N GLY A 2 -45.32 -32.42 -7.92
CA GLY A 2 -44.90 -32.04 -9.28
C GLY A 2 -43.47 -31.55 -9.27
N GLY A 3 -42.52 -32.43 -9.63
CA GLY A 3 -41.14 -32.04 -9.88
C GLY A 3 -41.06 -31.24 -11.17
N GLY A 4 -40.99 -29.91 -11.06
CA GLY A 4 -40.77 -29.03 -12.21
C GLY A 4 -39.42 -29.36 -12.85
N ASN A 5 -39.45 -29.74 -14.13
CA ASN A 5 -38.24 -29.90 -14.96
C ASN A 5 -37.55 -28.54 -15.08
N VAL A 6 -36.59 -28.25 -14.21
CA VAL A 6 -35.86 -27.00 -14.27
C VAL A 6 -34.94 -27.02 -15.49
N ASN A 7 -35.03 -25.99 -16.33
CA ASN A 7 -34.24 -25.88 -17.54
C ASN A 7 -32.76 -25.66 -17.17
N LYS A 8 -31.92 -26.69 -17.35
CA LYS A 8 -30.52 -26.70 -16.89
C LYS A 8 -29.72 -25.49 -17.39
N HIS A 9 -30.01 -25.01 -18.60
CA HIS A 9 -29.41 -23.80 -19.16
C HIS A 9 -29.75 -22.53 -18.38
N LEU A 10 -31.01 -22.41 -17.92
CA LEU A 10 -31.45 -21.29 -17.11
C LEU A 10 -30.83 -21.34 -15.70
N GLN A 11 -30.66 -22.55 -15.14
CA GLN A 11 -29.96 -22.73 -13.87
C GLN A 11 -28.49 -22.32 -13.94
N TYR A 12 -27.78 -22.72 -15.01
CA TYR A 12 -26.37 -22.32 -15.17
C TYR A 12 -26.22 -20.82 -15.36
N LEU A 13 -27.13 -20.18 -16.10
CA LEU A 13 -27.11 -18.73 -16.31
C LEU A 13 -27.42 -17.95 -15.04
N LEU A 14 -28.35 -18.45 -14.22
CA LEU A 14 -28.64 -17.87 -12.91
C LEU A 14 -27.45 -18.03 -11.95
N LEU A 15 -26.78 -19.18 -11.99
CA LEU A 15 -25.63 -19.48 -11.13
C LEU A 15 -24.43 -18.58 -11.46
N THR A 16 -24.11 -18.36 -12.74
CA THR A 16 -23.02 -17.46 -13.14
C THR A 16 -23.31 -16.00 -12.83
N LEU A 17 -24.56 -15.55 -13.00
CA LEU A 17 -24.99 -14.21 -12.60
C LEU A 17 -24.85 -13.99 -11.09
N LEU A 18 -25.22 -15.01 -10.30
CA LEU A 18 -25.13 -14.96 -8.85
C LEU A 18 -23.67 -14.86 -8.37
N ILE A 19 -22.77 -15.65 -8.96
CA ILE A 19 -21.33 -15.60 -8.65
C ILE A 19 -20.74 -14.22 -9.01
N GLY A 20 -21.19 -13.62 -10.13
CA GLY A 20 -20.75 -12.28 -10.55
C GLY A 20 -21.24 -11.14 -9.65
N LEU A 21 -22.43 -11.27 -9.05
CA LEU A 21 -22.98 -10.24 -8.15
C LEU A 21 -22.31 -10.21 -6.76
N PHE A 22 -21.75 -11.33 -6.31
CA PHE A 22 -21.11 -11.45 -5.00
C PHE A 22 -19.57 -11.43 -5.07
N GLY A 23 -19.00 -11.19 -6.25
CA GLY A 23 -17.57 -10.95 -6.38
C GLY A 23 -17.19 -9.64 -5.69
N ALA A 24 -16.59 -9.73 -4.50
CA ALA A 24 -16.01 -8.56 -3.86
C ALA A 24 -14.90 -7.98 -4.77
N PRO A 25 -14.81 -6.64 -4.94
CA PRO A 25 -13.63 -6.06 -5.59
C PRO A 25 -12.40 -6.47 -4.79
N ALA A 26 -11.37 -6.98 -5.47
CA ALA A 26 -10.07 -7.18 -4.85
C ALA A 26 -9.50 -5.79 -4.53
N ALA A 27 -9.57 -5.41 -3.26
CA ALA A 27 -8.91 -4.20 -2.80
C ALA A 27 -7.41 -4.47 -2.70
N ALA A 28 -6.63 -3.58 -3.31
CA ALA A 28 -5.18 -3.66 -3.31
C ALA A 28 -4.61 -2.49 -2.53
N VAL A 29 -3.76 -2.81 -1.55
CA VAL A 29 -2.93 -1.82 -0.89
C VAL A 29 -1.67 -1.62 -1.71
N THR A 30 -1.32 -0.37 -1.99
CA THR A 30 -0.09 -0.03 -2.71
C THR A 30 0.88 0.62 -1.76
N ILE A 31 2.11 0.11 -1.75
CA ILE A 31 3.25 0.73 -1.07
C ILE A 31 4.19 1.25 -2.15
N SER A 32 4.38 2.56 -2.23
CA SER A 32 5.37 3.18 -3.11
C SER A 32 6.55 3.69 -2.31
N VAL A 33 7.75 3.53 -2.89
CA VAL A 33 9.01 4.05 -2.37
C VAL A 33 9.65 4.84 -3.49
N GLU A 34 9.69 6.16 -3.34
CA GLU A 34 10.13 7.06 -4.39
C GLU A 34 11.15 8.05 -3.83
N PRO A 35 12.21 8.40 -4.56
CA PRO A 35 13.05 9.52 -4.18
C PRO A 35 12.22 10.80 -4.15
N SER A 36 12.43 11.64 -3.14
CA SER A 36 11.75 12.95 -3.04
C SER A 36 12.26 13.98 -4.06
N TYR A 37 12.99 13.53 -5.08
CA TYR A 37 13.69 14.33 -6.08
C TYR A 37 13.74 13.58 -7.42
N THR A 38 13.75 14.33 -8.51
CA THR A 38 13.67 13.78 -9.88
C THR A 38 15.00 13.82 -10.64
N GLU A 39 16.05 14.36 -10.03
CA GLU A 39 17.35 14.60 -10.66
C GLU A 39 18.50 13.87 -9.97
N THR A 40 19.58 13.61 -10.68
CA THR A 40 20.80 13.03 -10.08
C THR A 40 21.34 13.94 -8.98
N ARG A 41 21.60 13.38 -7.80
CA ARG A 41 22.18 14.10 -6.67
C ARG A 41 23.70 13.95 -6.65
N GLN A 42 24.38 15.03 -6.24
CA GLN A 42 25.82 14.99 -5.99
C GLN A 42 26.13 14.17 -4.73
N LEU A 43 27.29 13.51 -4.70
CA LEU A 43 27.78 12.78 -3.53
C LEU A 43 27.89 13.69 -2.30
N GLY A 44 27.68 13.12 -1.11
CA GLY A 44 27.71 13.83 0.17
C GLY A 44 26.47 14.67 0.49
N ILE A 45 25.56 14.87 -0.48
CA ILE A 45 24.28 15.54 -0.27
C ILE A 45 23.26 14.55 0.30
N PRO A 46 22.52 14.93 1.35
CA PRO A 46 21.41 14.11 1.84
C PRO A 46 20.35 13.88 0.76
N ILE A 47 19.87 12.66 0.70
CA ILE A 47 18.77 12.22 -0.14
C ILE A 47 17.61 11.81 0.76
N SER A 48 16.38 12.03 0.30
CA SER A 48 15.20 11.59 1.02
C SER A 48 14.40 10.64 0.11
N LEU A 49 13.85 9.59 0.71
CA LEU A 49 12.86 8.71 0.09
C LEU A 49 11.51 8.94 0.77
N ASP A 50 10.48 9.14 -0.03
CA ASP A 50 9.11 9.20 0.45
C ASP A 50 8.49 7.80 0.34
N ILE A 51 7.94 7.33 1.45
CA ILE A 51 7.26 6.03 1.54
C ILE A 51 5.78 6.31 1.73
N THR A 52 4.99 5.94 0.72
CA THR A 52 3.54 6.20 0.71
C THR A 52 2.77 4.89 0.67
N VAL A 53 1.79 4.76 1.57
CA VAL A 53 0.83 3.66 1.57
C VAL A 53 -0.52 4.20 1.10
N SER A 54 -1.09 3.61 0.05
CA SER A 54 -2.36 4.02 -0.54
C SER A 54 -3.28 2.83 -0.81
N GLY A 55 -4.52 3.11 -1.22
CA GLY A 55 -5.56 2.08 -1.37
C GLY A 55 -6.21 1.65 -0.05
N LEU A 56 -5.94 2.35 1.04
CA LEU A 56 -6.58 2.11 2.34
C LEU A 56 -7.92 2.85 2.42
N THR A 57 -8.99 2.12 2.74
CA THR A 57 -10.27 2.73 3.11
C THR A 57 -10.27 2.98 4.61
N ALA A 58 -10.48 4.23 5.04
CA ALA A 58 -10.52 4.59 6.46
C ALA A 58 -11.62 3.79 7.20
N GLY A 59 -11.23 2.98 8.19
CA GLY A 59 -12.15 2.11 8.93
C GLY A 59 -12.74 0.95 8.12
N GLY A 60 -12.25 0.73 6.88
CA GLY A 60 -12.65 -0.37 6.01
C GLY A 60 -11.81 -1.64 6.24
N PRO A 61 -12.23 -2.77 5.65
CA PRO A 61 -11.56 -4.08 5.78
C PRO A 61 -10.10 -4.09 5.30
N ASP A 62 -9.72 -3.13 4.45
CA ASP A 62 -8.38 -3.02 3.86
C ASP A 62 -7.41 -2.17 4.69
N SER A 63 -7.72 -1.94 5.96
CA SER A 63 -6.76 -1.34 6.90
C SER A 63 -5.63 -2.36 7.15
N LEU A 64 -4.38 -2.05 6.79
CA LEU A 64 -3.20 -2.93 6.94
C LEU A 64 -2.98 -3.47 8.37
N GLY A 65 -3.64 -2.90 9.36
CA GLY A 65 -3.41 -3.22 10.77
C GLY A 65 -1.96 -2.94 11.16
N ALA A 66 -1.41 -3.76 12.04
CA ALA A 66 0.02 -3.72 12.33
C ALA A 66 0.79 -4.38 11.19
N PHE A 67 1.75 -3.66 10.61
CA PHE A 67 2.63 -4.16 9.56
C PHE A 67 4.08 -3.79 9.85
N SER A 68 5.02 -4.54 9.29
CA SER A 68 6.44 -4.23 9.28
C SER A 68 6.93 -4.09 7.85
N MET A 69 7.94 -3.26 7.65
CA MET A 69 8.61 -3.09 6.36
C MET A 69 10.10 -3.02 6.60
N ASP A 70 10.85 -3.77 5.80
CA ASP A 70 12.30 -3.71 5.76
C ASP A 70 12.72 -3.10 4.42
N LEU A 71 13.50 -2.01 4.47
CA LEU A 71 14.10 -1.39 3.30
C LEU A 71 15.62 -1.60 3.33
N ALA A 72 16.13 -2.34 2.35
CA ALA A 72 17.57 -2.54 2.17
C ALA A 72 18.12 -1.56 1.12
N PHE A 73 19.33 -1.05 1.37
CA PHE A 73 20.06 -0.20 0.43
C PHE A 73 21.54 -0.59 0.38
N GLY A 74 22.21 -0.24 -0.72
CA GLY A 74 23.64 -0.48 -0.89
C GLY A 74 24.45 0.41 0.04
N SER A 75 24.96 -0.15 1.14
CA SER A 75 25.69 0.60 2.18
C SER A 75 27.03 1.18 1.73
N SER A 76 27.57 0.71 0.60
CA SER A 76 28.75 1.31 -0.05
C SER A 76 28.43 2.61 -0.80
N ILE A 77 27.16 2.92 -1.01
CA ILE A 77 26.68 4.09 -1.77
C ILE A 77 25.88 5.01 -0.86
N LEU A 78 25.02 4.45 0.00
CA LEU A 78 24.11 5.19 0.87
C LEU A 78 24.35 4.82 2.34
N GLY A 79 24.40 5.82 3.20
CA GLY A 79 24.33 5.67 4.66
C GLY A 79 22.96 6.10 5.16
N TYR A 80 22.43 5.41 6.17
CA TYR A 80 21.23 5.86 6.88
C TYR A 80 21.55 7.10 7.73
N ASP A 81 20.64 8.07 7.74
CA ASP A 81 20.72 9.25 8.60
C ASP A 81 19.57 9.27 9.61
N SER A 82 18.32 9.37 9.13
CA SER A 82 17.14 9.46 9.99
C SER A 82 15.87 8.94 9.30
N VAL A 83 14.82 8.69 10.08
CA VAL A 83 13.47 8.41 9.56
C VAL A 83 12.45 9.28 10.28
N ASP A 84 11.59 9.93 9.51
CA ASP A 84 10.47 10.72 9.99
C ASP A 84 9.18 9.99 9.66
N PHE A 85 8.41 9.60 10.68
CA PHE A 85 7.13 8.91 10.49
C PHE A 85 5.99 9.90 10.30
N GLY A 86 5.16 9.63 9.28
CA GLY A 86 3.94 10.38 9.06
C GLY A 86 2.88 10.13 10.14
N ALA A 87 2.00 11.11 10.33
CA ALA A 87 0.94 11.09 11.35
C ALA A 87 0.00 9.86 11.25
N PHE A 88 -0.12 9.29 10.04
CA PHE A 88 -0.99 8.15 9.77
C PHE A 88 -0.35 6.79 10.11
N LEU A 89 0.94 6.73 10.42
CA LEU A 89 1.64 5.49 10.82
C LEU A 89 1.80 5.35 12.34
N GLY A 90 1.06 6.13 13.13
CA GLY A 90 0.94 5.91 14.58
C GLY A 90 2.15 6.35 15.42
N ALA A 91 2.97 7.29 14.93
CA ALA A 91 4.03 7.86 15.75
C ALA A 91 3.45 8.56 17.01
N PRO A 92 4.04 8.36 18.21
CA PRO A 92 3.45 8.82 19.47
C PRO A 92 3.40 10.34 19.65
N THR A 93 4.09 11.13 18.82
CA THR A 93 4.04 12.59 18.88
C THR A 93 4.46 13.18 17.53
N HIS A 94 3.53 13.81 16.78
CA HIS A 94 3.65 15.19 16.25
C HIS A 94 2.58 15.49 15.18
N CYS A 95 1.93 16.64 15.37
CA CYS A 95 0.64 17.10 14.84
C CYS A 95 0.64 17.59 13.38
N CYS A 96 1.57 17.16 12.52
CA CYS A 96 1.66 17.69 11.17
C CYS A 96 1.59 16.55 10.16
N LEU A 97 0.52 16.53 9.35
CA LEU A 97 0.20 15.54 8.31
C LEU A 97 1.29 15.49 7.21
N ARG A 98 2.45 14.92 7.52
CA ARG A 98 3.51 14.64 6.54
C ARG A 98 3.53 13.14 6.20
N PRO A 99 3.91 12.76 4.97
CA PRO A 99 4.24 11.39 4.64
C PRO A 99 5.49 10.93 5.41
N THR A 100 5.68 9.61 5.51
CA THR A 100 6.89 9.03 6.10
C THR A 100 8.05 9.25 5.15
N SER A 101 9.13 9.86 5.64
CA SER A 101 10.32 10.15 4.84
C SER A 101 11.56 9.53 5.49
N LEU A 102 12.35 8.83 4.69
CA LEU A 102 13.62 8.26 5.11
C LEU A 102 14.75 9.14 4.57
N SER A 103 15.56 9.72 5.46
CA SER A 103 16.76 10.44 5.07
C SER A 103 17.97 9.52 5.05
N MET A 104 18.70 9.57 3.94
CA MET A 104 19.96 8.88 3.74
C MET A 104 20.99 9.85 3.19
N ARG A 105 22.25 9.46 3.24
CA ARG A 105 23.34 10.27 2.72
C ARG A 105 24.18 9.46 1.76
N ALA A 106 24.46 10.01 0.58
CA ALA A 106 25.39 9.38 -0.35
C ALA A 106 26.82 9.49 0.21
N ALA A 107 27.53 8.37 0.22
CA ALA A 107 28.94 8.27 0.61
C ALA A 107 29.86 9.02 -0.37
#